data_AF-A0A7Y3YMX7-F1
#
_entry.id   AF-A0A7Y3YMX7-F1
#
_cell.length_a   1.000
_cell.length_b   1.000
_cell.length_c   1.000
_cell.angle_alpha   90.00
_cell.angle_beta   90.00
_cell.angle_gamma   90.00
#
_symmetry.space_group_name_H-M   'P 1'
#
loop_
_entity.id
_entity.type
_entity.pdbx_description
1 polymer ?
#
loop_
_entity_poly.entity_id
_entity_poly.type
_entity_poly.pdbx_seq_one_letter_code
_entity_poly.pdbx_strand_id
1 'polypeptide(L)'
;MNTIKNYIVLSLSVLVLGCTSYPEHGTGGLAESYDSMNYQNADFSPVMPDEPLGPEHGLRFDWQLAKLHLDALIQEGARWCFPAAVVQAIEKQNRIAREFQGGLLLDAANDLVIQRKRLNELELQLDYVTSQARCEPPKNENQFRMQLSIIQQLYDLLNVDNQFAHNSIEVNPKYMGKLAEASYILKDNKSLELIVTGHADATGSEEYNDKLALGRAKQVERYLTIFGLSPTRIKAVSVGETVPLFEGESEGTRLTNRRVSIEVISPENAAKMGGAL
;
A
#
# COMPACT_ATOMS: atom_id res chain seq x y z
N MET A 1 61.36 34.87 -16.13
CA MET A 1 60.71 33.82 -16.95
C MET A 1 59.89 32.80 -16.17
N ASN A 2 59.83 32.83 -14.82
CA ASN A 2 59.06 31.87 -14.02
C ASN A 2 57.69 32.36 -13.51
N THR A 3 57.38 33.66 -13.61
CA THR A 3 56.09 34.20 -13.13
C THR A 3 54.97 34.04 -14.15
N ILE A 4 55.27 34.10 -15.45
CA ILE A 4 54.27 33.97 -16.54
C ILE A 4 53.75 32.52 -16.65
N LYS A 5 54.58 31.51 -16.37
CA LYS A 5 54.16 30.09 -16.39
C LYS A 5 53.12 29.77 -15.32
N ASN A 6 53.19 30.39 -14.14
CA ASN A 6 52.21 30.14 -13.07
C ASN A 6 50.83 30.75 -13.36
N TYR A 7 50.76 31.89 -14.05
CA TYR A 7 49.47 32.48 -14.44
C TYR A 7 48.77 31.68 -15.54
N ILE A 8 49.52 31.09 -16.49
CA ILE A 8 48.95 30.26 -17.55
C ILE A 8 48.39 28.94 -17.00
N VAL A 9 49.05 28.35 -16.00
CA VAL A 9 48.55 27.13 -15.32
C VAL A 9 47.30 27.44 -14.47
N LEU A 10 47.23 28.62 -13.84
CA LEU A 10 46.05 29.04 -13.07
C LEU A 10 44.85 29.40 -13.96
N SER A 11 45.08 29.93 -15.16
CA SER A 11 43.99 30.22 -16.11
C SER A 11 43.45 28.97 -16.81
N LEU A 12 44.25 27.92 -16.95
CA LEU A 12 43.82 26.68 -17.61
C LEU A 12 43.00 25.77 -16.69
N SER A 13 43.14 25.87 -15.37
CA SER A 13 42.35 25.10 -14.41
C SER A 13 40.93 25.63 -14.18
N VAL A 14 40.66 26.89 -14.53
CA VAL A 14 39.31 27.49 -14.40
C VAL A 14 38.39 27.10 -15.57
N LEU A 15 38.92 26.65 -16.70
CA LEU A 15 38.14 26.25 -17.88
C LEU A 15 37.63 24.79 -17.86
N VAL A 16 37.97 24.00 -16.83
CA VAL A 16 37.53 22.59 -16.71
C VAL A 16 36.43 22.41 -15.66
N LEU A 17 35.98 23.48 -14.99
CA LEU A 17 34.78 23.47 -14.18
C LEU A 17 33.55 23.64 -15.10
N GLY A 18 33.33 22.65 -15.95
CA GLY A 18 32.04 22.48 -16.60
C GLY A 18 31.00 22.22 -15.52
N CYS A 19 30.06 23.15 -15.36
CA CYS A 19 28.87 22.90 -14.56
C CYS A 19 28.09 21.77 -15.21
N THR A 20 28.26 20.54 -14.71
CA THR A 20 27.33 19.46 -15.02
C THR A 20 26.07 19.75 -14.20
N SER A 21 25.07 20.38 -14.82
CA SER A 21 23.76 20.44 -14.20
C SER A 21 23.14 19.05 -14.32
N TYR A 22 23.38 18.20 -13.34
CA TYR A 22 22.49 17.07 -13.12
C TYR A 22 21.12 17.66 -12.77
N PRO A 23 20.03 17.27 -13.45
CA PRO A 23 18.70 17.58 -12.93
C PRO A 23 18.61 17.01 -11.51
N GLU A 24 17.86 17.66 -10.63
CA GLU A 24 17.54 17.06 -9.33
C GLU A 24 17.05 15.63 -9.59
N HIS A 25 17.60 14.66 -8.86
CA HIS A 25 17.06 13.31 -8.88
C HIS A 25 15.55 13.45 -8.63
N GLY A 26 14.75 13.07 -9.61
CA GLY A 26 13.31 13.10 -9.46
C GLY A 26 12.97 12.39 -8.17
N THR A 27 12.41 13.12 -7.20
CA THR A 27 11.83 12.51 -6.00
C THR A 27 10.52 11.85 -6.44
N GLY A 28 10.64 10.80 -7.24
CA GLY A 28 9.57 9.87 -7.49
C GLY A 28 9.19 9.25 -6.16
N GLY A 29 8.03 9.64 -5.64
CA GLY A 29 7.49 9.07 -4.41
C GLY A 29 6.65 10.03 -3.57
N LEU A 30 6.75 11.35 -3.76
CA LEU A 30 5.98 12.32 -2.94
C LEU A 30 4.97 13.17 -3.71
N ALA A 31 4.94 13.10 -5.05
CA ALA A 31 3.86 13.73 -5.82
C ALA A 31 2.49 13.05 -5.62
N GLU A 32 2.45 11.89 -4.94
CA GLU A 32 1.20 11.20 -4.62
C GLU A 32 0.51 11.75 -3.37
N SER A 33 1.24 12.41 -2.47
CA SER A 33 0.68 13.02 -1.25
C SER A 33 0.30 14.49 -1.41
N TYR A 34 0.48 15.08 -2.60
CA TYR A 34 0.06 16.45 -2.87
C TYR A 34 -1.45 16.49 -3.14
N ASP A 35 -2.19 16.75 -2.08
CA ASP A 35 -3.66 16.81 -1.96
C ASP A 35 -4.35 17.87 -2.86
N SER A 36 -3.57 18.66 -3.61
CA SER A 36 -4.13 19.73 -4.45
C SER A 36 -4.81 19.20 -5.72
N MET A 37 -4.64 17.92 -6.08
CA MET A 37 -5.25 17.36 -7.27
C MET A 37 -5.78 15.93 -7.08
N ASN A 38 -6.86 15.86 -6.30
CA ASN A 38 -7.75 14.72 -6.27
C ASN A 38 -8.61 14.71 -7.55
N TYR A 39 -8.75 13.54 -8.16
CA TYR A 39 -9.62 13.23 -9.30
C TYR A 39 -11.03 13.85 -9.20
N GLN A 40 -11.58 13.94 -7.99
CA GLN A 40 -12.88 14.57 -7.77
C GLN A 40 -12.89 16.04 -8.19
N ASN A 41 -11.79 16.77 -7.93
CA ASN A 41 -11.65 18.20 -8.18
C ASN A 41 -10.90 18.51 -9.49
N ALA A 42 -10.23 17.52 -10.08
CA ALA A 42 -9.65 17.67 -11.41
C ALA A 42 -10.77 17.91 -12.42
N ASP A 43 -10.68 19.02 -13.15
CA ASP A 43 -11.59 19.38 -14.22
C ASP A 43 -10.77 19.80 -15.43
N PHE A 44 -10.75 18.92 -16.44
CA PHE A 44 -10.11 19.18 -17.72
C PHE A 44 -11.23 19.32 -18.76
N SER A 45 -11.51 20.55 -19.17
CA SER A 45 -12.47 20.78 -20.24
C SER A 45 -11.97 20.09 -21.52
N PRO A 46 -12.78 19.23 -22.17
CA PRO A 46 -12.41 18.57 -23.42
C PRO A 46 -12.10 19.56 -24.55
N VAL A 47 -12.72 20.74 -24.50
CA VAL A 47 -12.55 21.81 -25.48
C VAL A 47 -12.28 23.12 -24.76
N MET A 48 -11.19 23.78 -25.13
CA MET A 48 -10.86 25.12 -24.67
C MET A 48 -11.16 26.12 -25.79
N PRO A 49 -11.88 27.24 -25.53
CA PRO A 49 -12.27 28.20 -26.57
C PRO A 49 -11.08 28.80 -27.33
N ASP A 50 -9.93 28.89 -26.66
CA ASP A 50 -8.73 29.59 -27.14
C ASP A 50 -7.65 28.64 -27.70
N GLU A 51 -7.92 27.33 -27.78
CA GLU A 51 -6.98 26.30 -28.24
C GLU A 51 -7.46 25.71 -29.59
N PRO A 52 -6.59 25.58 -30.61
CA PRO A 52 -6.96 24.87 -31.83
C PRO A 52 -7.18 23.39 -31.52
N LEU A 53 -8.16 22.77 -32.17
CA LEU A 53 -8.43 21.33 -31.98
C LEU A 53 -7.20 20.49 -32.34
N GLY A 54 -6.71 19.72 -31.37
CA GLY A 54 -5.62 18.77 -31.52
C GLY A 54 -5.84 17.46 -30.74
N PRO A 55 -4.91 16.50 -30.83
CA PRO A 55 -5.03 15.18 -30.20
C PRO A 55 -5.27 15.23 -28.69
N GLU A 56 -4.76 16.25 -28.01
CA GLU A 56 -4.94 16.48 -26.58
C GLU A 56 -6.40 16.69 -26.17
N HIS A 57 -7.24 17.22 -27.06
CA HIS A 57 -8.68 17.38 -26.83
C HIS A 57 -9.39 16.03 -26.72
N GLY A 58 -9.07 15.11 -27.65
CA GLY A 58 -9.57 13.74 -27.61
C GLY A 58 -9.13 13.01 -26.34
N LEU A 59 -7.89 13.26 -25.91
CA LEU A 59 -7.36 12.66 -24.69
C LEU A 59 -8.06 13.18 -23.42
N ARG A 60 -8.30 14.49 -23.31
CA ARG A 60 -9.10 15.09 -22.21
C ARG A 60 -10.53 14.55 -22.20
N PHE A 61 -11.15 14.40 -23.36
CA PHE A 61 -12.47 13.76 -23.49
C PHE A 61 -12.46 12.32 -22.98
N ASP A 62 -11.51 11.50 -23.43
CA ASP A 62 -11.38 10.11 -22.99
C ASP A 62 -11.15 10.01 -21.46
N TRP A 63 -10.42 10.97 -20.88
CA TRP A 63 -10.22 11.05 -19.44
C TRP A 63 -11.53 11.34 -18.70
N GLN A 64 -12.33 12.28 -19.21
CA GLN A 64 -13.64 12.58 -18.65
C GLN A 64 -14.61 11.40 -18.79
N LEU A 65 -14.52 10.63 -19.88
CA LEU A 65 -15.30 9.42 -20.05
C LEU A 65 -14.90 8.34 -19.03
N ALA A 66 -13.60 8.12 -18.83
CA ALA A 66 -13.09 7.20 -17.81
C ALA A 66 -13.48 7.63 -16.38
N LYS A 67 -13.46 8.94 -16.11
CA LYS A 67 -13.98 9.55 -14.88
C LYS A 67 -15.44 9.15 -14.66
N LEU A 68 -16.32 9.48 -15.60
CA LEU A 68 -17.74 9.17 -15.48
C LEU A 68 -18.02 7.67 -15.35
N HIS A 69 -17.24 6.81 -16.04
CA HIS A 69 -17.35 5.36 -15.90
C HIS A 69 -17.00 4.91 -14.47
N LEU A 70 -15.87 5.36 -13.91
CA LEU A 70 -15.51 5.03 -12.53
C LEU A 70 -16.55 5.52 -11.52
N ASP A 71 -17.08 6.73 -11.71
CA ASP A 71 -18.14 7.28 -10.85
C ASP A 71 -19.42 6.43 -10.92
N ALA A 72 -19.83 5.99 -12.12
CA ALA A 72 -20.97 5.10 -12.31
C ALA A 72 -20.79 3.78 -11.55
N LEU A 73 -19.64 3.12 -11.70
CA LEU A 73 -19.32 1.88 -10.98
C LEU A 73 -19.37 2.08 -9.45
N ILE A 74 -18.84 3.20 -8.95
CA ILE A 74 -18.89 3.51 -7.51
C ILE A 74 -20.34 3.68 -7.05
N GLN A 75 -21.20 4.36 -7.82
CA GLN A 75 -22.62 4.53 -7.51
C GLN A 75 -23.39 3.20 -7.53
N GLU A 76 -23.01 2.28 -8.42
CA GLU A 76 -23.56 0.92 -8.49
C GLU A 76 -23.10 0.03 -7.32
N GLY A 77 -22.18 0.51 -6.49
CA GLY A 77 -21.73 -0.19 -5.30
C GLY A 77 -20.42 -0.96 -5.48
N ALA A 78 -19.66 -0.69 -6.56
CA ALA A 78 -18.33 -1.30 -6.77
C ALA A 78 -17.39 -1.12 -5.57
N ARG A 79 -17.52 0.00 -4.83
CA ARG A 79 -16.72 0.27 -3.63
C ARG A 79 -16.93 -0.78 -2.53
N TRP A 80 -18.10 -1.39 -2.49
CA TRP A 80 -18.45 -2.40 -1.48
C TRP A 80 -18.14 -3.81 -1.94
N CYS A 81 -18.33 -4.13 -3.22
CA CYS A 81 -17.94 -5.43 -3.77
C CYS A 81 -16.43 -5.58 -3.93
N PHE A 82 -15.76 -4.53 -4.42
CA PHE A 82 -14.36 -4.54 -4.86
C PHE A 82 -13.61 -3.30 -4.35
N PRO A 83 -13.50 -3.10 -3.02
CA PRO A 83 -12.90 -1.89 -2.43
C PRO A 83 -11.48 -1.63 -2.92
N ALA A 84 -10.64 -2.67 -3.02
CA ALA A 84 -9.26 -2.54 -3.46
C ALA A 84 -9.15 -2.10 -4.93
N ALA A 85 -9.96 -2.68 -5.82
CA ALA A 85 -9.95 -2.32 -7.24
C ALA A 85 -10.40 -0.87 -7.46
N VAL A 86 -11.41 -0.42 -6.71
CA VAL A 86 -11.86 0.98 -6.74
C VAL A 86 -10.77 1.94 -6.25
N VAL A 87 -10.08 1.62 -5.16
CA VAL A 87 -8.96 2.45 -4.67
C VAL A 87 -7.85 2.53 -5.71
N GLN A 88 -7.44 1.41 -6.29
CA GLN A 88 -6.43 1.39 -7.36
C GLN A 88 -6.88 2.20 -8.59
N ALA A 89 -8.16 2.13 -8.96
CA ALA A 89 -8.71 2.91 -10.05
C ALA A 89 -8.67 4.42 -9.75
N ILE A 90 -8.99 4.83 -8.52
CA ILE A 90 -8.90 6.24 -8.07
C ILE A 90 -7.45 6.72 -8.08
N GLU A 91 -6.51 5.94 -7.54
CA GLU A 91 -5.08 6.28 -7.54
C GLU A 91 -4.53 6.44 -8.95
N LYS A 92 -4.90 5.52 -9.86
CA LYS A 92 -4.54 5.60 -11.27
C LYS A 92 -5.12 6.85 -11.94
N GLN A 93 -6.36 7.19 -11.63
CA GLN A 93 -7.02 8.37 -12.15
C GLN A 93 -6.37 9.68 -11.66
N ASN A 94 -5.97 9.73 -10.38
CA ASN A 94 -5.18 10.82 -9.80
C ASN A 94 -3.83 10.97 -10.52
N ARG A 95 -3.16 9.83 -10.80
CA ARG A 95 -1.91 9.82 -11.55
C ARG A 95 -2.08 10.40 -12.95
N ILE A 96 -3.08 9.95 -13.70
CA ILE A 96 -3.36 10.46 -15.05
C ILE A 96 -3.64 11.98 -15.00
N ALA A 97 -4.40 12.45 -14.01
CA ALA A 97 -4.65 13.88 -13.83
C ALA A 97 -3.37 14.69 -13.62
N ARG A 98 -2.40 14.17 -12.86
CA ARG A 98 -1.08 14.79 -12.70
C ARG A 98 -0.28 14.79 -14.01
N GLU A 99 -0.36 13.70 -14.79
CA GLU A 99 0.30 13.60 -16.10
C GLU A 99 -0.25 14.65 -17.08
N PHE A 100 -1.58 14.87 -17.12
CA PHE A 100 -2.18 15.95 -17.90
C PHE A 100 -1.68 17.33 -17.50
N GLN A 101 -1.72 17.65 -16.20
CA GLN A 101 -1.26 18.96 -15.72
C GLN A 101 0.24 19.16 -15.95
N GLY A 102 1.03 18.10 -15.85
CA GLY A 102 2.46 18.11 -16.15
C GLY A 102 2.81 18.14 -17.64
N GLY A 103 1.82 18.14 -18.54
CA GLY A 103 2.05 18.11 -19.99
C GLY A 103 2.59 16.78 -20.53
N LEU A 104 2.52 15.71 -19.73
CA LEU A 104 2.99 14.36 -20.06
C LEU A 104 1.90 13.59 -20.84
N LEU A 105 1.50 14.15 -21.99
CA LEU A 105 0.32 13.65 -22.73
C LEU A 105 0.49 12.21 -23.23
N LEU A 106 1.70 11.78 -23.57
CA LEU A 106 1.95 10.40 -24.02
C LEU A 106 1.81 9.40 -22.86
N ASP A 107 2.29 9.76 -21.68
CA ASP A 107 2.16 8.93 -20.47
C ASP A 107 0.68 8.85 -20.06
N ALA A 108 0.00 9.99 -20.04
CA ALA A 108 -1.44 10.06 -19.80
C ALA A 108 -2.23 9.19 -20.78
N ALA A 109 -1.87 9.20 -22.07
CA ALA A 109 -2.51 8.36 -23.09
C ALA A 109 -2.34 6.86 -22.82
N ASN A 110 -1.12 6.41 -22.50
CA ASN A 110 -0.86 5.02 -22.18
C ASN A 110 -1.62 4.59 -20.91
N ASP A 111 -1.57 5.42 -19.88
CA ASP A 111 -2.22 5.15 -18.60
C ASP A 111 -3.75 5.14 -18.70
N LEU A 112 -4.32 5.98 -19.56
CA LEU A 112 -5.75 6.03 -19.83
C LEU A 112 -6.25 4.79 -20.58
N VAL A 113 -5.48 4.26 -21.54
CA VAL A 113 -5.80 2.98 -22.20
C VAL A 113 -5.84 1.84 -21.18
N ILE A 114 -4.85 1.79 -20.29
CA ILE A 114 -4.79 0.78 -19.21
C ILE A 114 -5.98 0.95 -18.27
N GLN A 115 -6.29 2.18 -17.88
CA GLN A 115 -7.38 2.49 -16.97
C GLN A 115 -8.74 2.07 -17.54
N ARG A 116 -9.03 2.42 -18.80
CA ARG A 116 -10.28 2.03 -19.48
C ARG A 116 -10.46 0.51 -19.50
N LYS A 117 -9.39 -0.23 -19.83
CA LYS A 117 -9.42 -1.70 -19.79
C LYS A 117 -9.77 -2.22 -18.39
N ARG A 118 -9.12 -1.69 -17.35
CA ARG A 118 -9.38 -2.09 -15.95
C ARG A 118 -10.79 -1.74 -15.49
N LEU A 119 -11.33 -0.58 -15.89
CA LEU A 119 -12.70 -0.20 -15.56
C LEU A 119 -13.71 -1.15 -16.23
N ASN A 120 -13.50 -1.52 -17.49
CA ASN A 120 -14.35 -2.50 -18.17
C ASN A 120 -14.28 -3.90 -17.51
N GLU A 121 -13.09 -4.32 -17.07
CA GLU A 121 -12.93 -5.57 -16.32
C GLU A 121 -13.68 -5.51 -14.98
N LEU A 122 -13.60 -4.38 -14.28
CA LEU A 122 -14.31 -4.15 -13.02
C LEU A 122 -15.83 -4.11 -13.22
N GLU A 123 -16.31 -3.49 -14.29
CA GLU A 123 -17.73 -3.47 -14.70
C GLU A 123 -18.25 -4.91 -14.86
N LEU A 124 -17.58 -5.73 -15.67
CA LEU A 124 -17.97 -7.13 -15.88
C LEU A 124 -17.97 -7.94 -14.57
N GLN A 125 -17.00 -7.70 -13.68
CA GLN A 125 -16.94 -8.34 -12.37
C GLN A 125 -18.09 -7.89 -11.47
N LEU A 126 -18.44 -6.59 -11.51
CA LEU A 126 -19.54 -6.02 -10.76
C LEU A 126 -20.89 -6.57 -11.23
N ASP A 127 -21.13 -6.62 -12.53
CA ASP A 127 -22.33 -7.21 -13.12
C ASP A 127 -22.50 -8.66 -12.66
N TYR A 128 -21.41 -9.42 -12.71
CA TYR A 128 -21.42 -10.81 -12.27
C TYR A 128 -21.77 -10.94 -10.78
N VAL A 129 -21.09 -10.19 -9.90
CA VAL A 129 -21.31 -10.30 -8.44
C VAL A 129 -22.69 -9.77 -8.05
N THR A 130 -23.14 -8.66 -8.63
CA THR A 130 -24.45 -8.06 -8.31
C THR A 130 -25.62 -8.92 -8.79
N SER A 131 -25.40 -9.77 -9.80
CA SER A 131 -26.39 -10.78 -10.21
C SER A 131 -26.61 -11.88 -9.15
N GLN A 132 -25.66 -12.08 -8.22
CA GLN A 132 -25.67 -13.17 -7.24
C GLN A 132 -25.75 -12.69 -5.78
N ALA A 133 -25.20 -11.52 -5.49
CA ALA A 133 -25.04 -10.98 -4.14
C ALA A 133 -25.39 -9.49 -4.09
N ARG A 134 -25.61 -8.96 -2.87
CA ARG A 134 -25.83 -7.53 -2.65
C ARG A 134 -24.62 -6.91 -1.97
N CYS A 135 -24.08 -5.86 -2.59
CA CYS A 135 -22.97 -5.08 -2.05
C CYS A 135 -23.51 -3.79 -1.43
N GLU A 136 -24.05 -3.93 -0.22
CA GLU A 136 -24.63 -2.80 0.50
C GLU A 136 -23.62 -2.18 1.49
N PRO A 137 -23.65 -0.85 1.67
CA PRO A 137 -22.88 -0.19 2.72
C PRO A 137 -23.25 -0.73 4.10
N PRO A 138 -22.34 -0.63 5.09
CA PRO A 138 -22.66 -1.00 6.47
C PRO A 138 -23.83 -0.15 6.99
N LYS A 139 -24.81 -0.80 7.63
CA LYS A 139 -26.05 -0.16 8.13
C LYS A 139 -25.83 1.04 9.06
N ASN A 140 -24.70 1.09 9.75
CA ASN A 140 -24.31 2.20 10.62
C ASN A 140 -22.89 2.63 10.28
N GLU A 141 -22.77 3.67 9.45
CA GLU A 141 -21.49 4.18 8.98
C GLU A 141 -20.60 4.66 10.13
N ASN A 142 -21.17 5.33 11.15
CA ASN A 142 -20.41 5.82 12.30
C ASN A 142 -19.83 4.67 13.11
N GLN A 143 -20.62 3.62 13.36
CA GLN A 143 -20.14 2.44 14.07
C GLN A 143 -19.06 1.71 13.27
N PHE A 144 -19.23 1.58 11.96
CA PHE A 144 -18.24 0.96 11.09
C PHE A 144 -16.93 1.77 11.06
N ARG A 145 -17.00 3.10 10.97
CA ARG A 145 -15.82 3.98 11.02
C ARG A 145 -15.09 3.88 12.35
N MET A 146 -15.82 3.86 13.47
CA MET A 146 -15.23 3.64 14.79
C MET A 146 -14.53 2.27 14.86
N GLN A 147 -15.18 1.21 14.39
CA GLN A 147 -14.59 -0.13 14.35
C GLN A 147 -13.33 -0.17 13.46
N LEU A 148 -13.36 0.50 12.31
CA LEU A 148 -12.21 0.59 11.40
C LEU A 148 -11.04 1.34 12.06
N SER A 149 -11.30 2.43 12.79
CA SER A 149 -10.23 3.15 13.51
C SER A 149 -9.56 2.29 14.58
N ILE A 150 -10.31 1.41 15.26
CA ILE A 150 -9.76 0.47 16.23
C ILE A 150 -8.90 -0.57 15.53
N ILE A 151 -9.35 -1.13 14.40
CA ILE A 151 -8.58 -2.11 13.63
C ILE A 151 -7.29 -1.48 13.10
N GLN A 152 -7.34 -0.25 12.59
CA GLN A 152 -6.16 0.47 12.13
C GLN A 152 -5.17 0.71 13.28
N GLN A 153 -5.65 1.18 14.42
CA GLN A 153 -4.82 1.37 15.61
C GLN A 153 -4.16 0.05 16.04
N LEU A 154 -4.90 -1.07 16.02
CA LEU A 154 -4.33 -2.38 16.33
C LEU A 154 -3.28 -2.82 15.30
N TYR A 155 -3.53 -2.59 14.01
CA TYR A 155 -2.57 -2.90 12.96
C TYR A 155 -1.24 -2.16 13.18
N ASP A 156 -1.30 -0.86 13.46
CA ASP A 156 -0.13 -0.02 13.68
C ASP A 156 0.66 -0.43 14.95
N LEU A 157 -0.01 -0.98 15.96
CA LEU A 157 0.64 -1.49 17.17
C LEU A 157 1.27 -2.86 16.95
N LEU A 158 0.58 -3.75 16.23
CA LEU A 158 0.96 -5.16 16.12
C LEU A 158 2.00 -5.42 15.01
N ASN A 159 2.04 -4.59 13.97
CA ASN A 159 2.89 -4.80 12.78
C ASN A 159 4.02 -3.77 12.66
N VAL A 160 4.78 -3.58 13.75
CA VAL A 160 5.94 -2.68 13.79
C VAL A 160 7.25 -3.40 13.43
N ASP A 161 8.27 -2.65 13.02
CA ASP A 161 9.60 -3.16 12.71
C ASP A 161 10.41 -3.59 13.95
N ASN A 162 11.48 -4.36 13.71
CA ASN A 162 12.47 -4.79 14.71
C ASN A 162 11.89 -5.59 15.89
N GLN A 163 11.14 -6.64 15.53
CA GLN A 163 10.44 -7.50 16.48
C GLN A 163 11.35 -8.58 17.11
N PHE A 164 12.32 -9.08 16.34
CA PHE A 164 13.20 -10.18 16.73
C PHE A 164 14.66 -9.92 16.34
N ALA A 165 15.59 -10.45 17.14
CA ALA A 165 16.99 -10.50 16.75
C ALA A 165 17.26 -11.61 15.70
N HIS A 166 18.45 -11.55 15.09
CA HIS A 166 18.91 -12.60 14.19
C HIS A 166 18.95 -13.95 14.92
N ASN A 167 18.43 -15.00 14.26
CA ASN A 167 18.36 -16.35 14.81
C ASN A 167 17.79 -16.41 16.25
N SER A 168 16.73 -15.66 16.49
CA SER A 168 16.05 -15.65 17.79
C SER A 168 14.54 -15.65 17.64
N ILE A 169 13.91 -16.35 18.58
CA ILE A 169 12.47 -16.31 18.84
C ILE A 169 12.12 -15.32 19.95
N GLU A 170 13.13 -14.73 20.61
CA GLU A 170 12.91 -13.77 21.70
C GLU A 170 12.38 -12.46 21.15
N VAL A 171 11.26 -12.02 21.72
CA VAL A 171 10.60 -10.77 21.35
C VAL A 171 11.37 -9.59 21.95
N ASN A 172 11.64 -8.59 21.12
CA ASN A 172 12.24 -7.32 21.55
C ASN A 172 11.37 -6.66 22.63
N PRO A 173 11.94 -6.18 23.76
CA PRO A 173 11.17 -5.52 24.83
C PRO A 173 10.30 -4.35 24.35
N LYS A 174 10.73 -3.59 23.34
CA LYS A 174 9.93 -2.51 22.75
C LYS A 174 8.67 -3.05 22.08
N TYR A 175 8.80 -4.16 21.35
CA TYR A 175 7.66 -4.82 20.71
C TYR A 175 6.74 -5.47 21.75
N MET A 176 7.30 -6.05 22.81
CA MET A 176 6.52 -6.56 23.94
C MET A 176 5.60 -5.49 24.57
N GLY A 177 6.10 -4.25 24.72
CA GLY A 177 5.27 -3.12 25.17
C GLY A 177 4.10 -2.81 24.23
N LYS A 178 4.31 -2.94 22.92
CA LYS A 178 3.26 -2.75 21.91
C LYS A 178 2.21 -3.88 21.92
N LEU A 179 2.65 -5.11 22.12
CA LEU A 179 1.74 -6.25 22.33
C LEU A 179 0.88 -6.06 23.58
N ALA A 180 1.43 -5.50 24.66
CA ALA A 180 0.66 -5.19 25.86
C ALA A 180 -0.39 -4.08 25.61
N GLU A 181 -0.02 -3.01 24.90
CA GLU A 181 -0.92 -1.92 24.50
C GLU A 181 -2.07 -2.44 23.62
N ALA A 182 -1.75 -3.22 22.59
CA ALA A 182 -2.76 -3.85 21.74
C ALA A 182 -3.67 -4.81 22.51
N SER A 183 -3.12 -5.55 23.47
CA SER A 183 -3.89 -6.49 24.30
C SER A 183 -4.93 -5.79 25.16
N TYR A 184 -4.66 -4.56 25.61
CA TYR A 184 -5.65 -3.74 26.32
C TYR A 184 -6.88 -3.45 25.43
N ILE A 185 -6.64 -3.01 24.20
CA ILE A 185 -7.71 -2.72 23.23
C ILE A 185 -8.48 -4.00 22.85
N LEU A 186 -7.78 -5.12 22.68
CA LEU A 186 -8.38 -6.42 22.29
C LEU A 186 -9.23 -7.07 23.40
N LYS A 187 -9.03 -6.68 24.67
CA LYS A 187 -9.88 -7.11 25.79
C LYS A 187 -11.28 -6.49 25.72
N ASP A 188 -11.35 -5.22 25.34
CA ASP A 188 -12.62 -4.50 25.18
C ASP A 188 -13.34 -4.94 23.90
N ASN A 189 -12.59 -5.39 22.88
CA ASN A 189 -13.11 -5.84 21.59
C ASN A 189 -13.11 -7.37 21.48
N LYS A 190 -13.98 -8.06 22.24
CA LYS A 190 -13.98 -9.53 22.39
C LYS A 190 -14.30 -10.32 21.12
N SER A 191 -14.95 -9.71 20.14
CA SER A 191 -15.28 -10.35 18.87
C SER A 191 -14.08 -10.51 17.94
N LEU A 192 -12.98 -9.77 18.15
CA LEU A 192 -11.84 -9.81 17.24
C LEU A 192 -11.00 -11.08 17.45
N GLU A 193 -10.50 -11.67 16.38
CA GLU A 193 -9.57 -12.80 16.39
C GLU A 193 -8.26 -12.39 15.70
N LEU A 194 -7.18 -13.11 15.99
CA LEU A 194 -5.86 -12.83 15.46
C LEU A 194 -5.31 -14.02 14.69
N ILE A 195 -4.81 -13.78 13.48
CA ILE A 195 -3.90 -14.71 12.80
C ILE A 195 -2.49 -14.14 12.90
N VAL A 196 -1.59 -14.91 13.51
CA VAL A 196 -0.20 -14.54 13.77
C VAL A 196 0.68 -15.36 12.84
N THR A 197 1.19 -14.74 11.79
CA THR A 197 2.00 -15.39 10.76
C THR A 197 3.47 -15.06 10.97
N GLY A 198 4.29 -16.09 11.20
CA GLY A 198 5.73 -15.95 11.31
C GLY A 198 6.43 -15.98 9.94
N HIS A 199 7.44 -15.12 9.79
CA HIS A 199 8.33 -15.07 8.63
C HIS A 199 9.79 -15.21 9.07
N ALA A 200 10.59 -15.82 8.20
CA ALA A 200 12.04 -15.90 8.28
C ALA A 200 12.68 -15.12 7.12
N ASP A 201 13.95 -14.75 7.28
CA ASP A 201 14.73 -14.27 6.14
C ASP A 201 15.23 -15.46 5.31
N ALA A 202 15.78 -15.19 4.12
CA ALA A 202 16.22 -16.23 3.18
C ALA A 202 17.51 -16.97 3.60
N THR A 203 17.97 -16.81 4.85
CA THR A 203 19.22 -17.39 5.31
C THR A 203 18.95 -18.67 6.08
N GLY A 204 19.36 -19.81 5.53
CA GLY A 204 19.22 -21.11 6.20
C GLY A 204 18.61 -22.16 5.28
N SER A 205 18.21 -23.29 5.84
CA SER A 205 17.37 -24.25 5.13
C SER A 205 15.90 -23.91 5.34
N GLU A 206 15.06 -24.24 4.36
CA GLU A 206 13.60 -24.05 4.43
C GLU A 206 13.00 -24.64 5.71
N GLU A 207 13.33 -25.90 6.05
CA GLU A 207 12.83 -26.56 7.27
C GLU A 207 13.23 -25.83 8.56
N TYR A 208 14.42 -25.24 8.56
CA TYR A 208 14.90 -24.45 9.70
C TYR A 208 14.15 -23.13 9.81
N ASN A 209 13.97 -22.45 8.68
CA ASN A 209 13.27 -21.19 8.59
C ASN A 209 11.79 -21.31 8.95
N ASP A 210 11.16 -22.41 8.57
CA ASP A 210 9.79 -22.76 9.01
C ASP A 210 9.68 -22.94 10.52
N LYS A 211 10.62 -23.69 11.13
CA LYS A 211 10.63 -23.87 12.60
C LYS A 211 10.87 -22.56 13.33
N LEU A 212 11.78 -21.73 12.82
CA LEU A 212 12.11 -20.42 13.41
C LEU A 212 10.92 -19.46 13.31
N ALA A 213 10.30 -19.35 12.13
CA ALA A 213 9.12 -18.54 11.89
C ALA A 213 7.94 -18.99 12.77
N LEU A 214 7.65 -20.29 12.85
CA LEU A 214 6.62 -20.82 13.74
C LEU A 214 6.93 -20.52 15.22
N GLY A 215 8.19 -20.64 15.62
CA GLY A 215 8.64 -20.31 16.98
C GLY A 215 8.38 -18.85 17.35
N ARG A 216 8.64 -17.91 16.42
CA ARG A 216 8.33 -16.48 16.58
C ARG A 216 6.84 -16.23 16.73
N ALA A 217 6.01 -16.83 15.86
CA ALA A 217 4.56 -16.70 15.93
C ALA A 217 4.00 -17.19 17.28
N LYS A 218 4.46 -18.37 17.73
CA LYS A 218 4.09 -18.93 19.04
C LYS A 218 4.56 -18.09 20.22
N GLN A 219 5.72 -17.44 20.12
CA GLN A 219 6.20 -16.56 21.18
C GLN A 219 5.31 -15.31 21.30
N VAL A 220 4.86 -14.75 20.17
CA VAL A 220 3.90 -13.63 20.16
C VAL A 220 2.55 -14.05 20.73
N GLU A 221 2.02 -15.20 20.30
CA GLU A 221 0.81 -15.80 20.89
C GLU A 221 0.92 -15.95 22.41
N ARG A 222 2.07 -16.45 22.89
CA ARG A 222 2.32 -16.61 24.32
C ARG A 222 2.28 -15.27 25.07
N TYR A 223 2.90 -14.22 24.54
CA TYR A 223 2.86 -12.89 25.17
C TYR A 223 1.46 -12.29 25.18
N LEU A 224 0.73 -12.36 24.07
CA LEU A 224 -0.67 -11.93 24.00
C LEU A 224 -1.56 -12.67 25.01
N THR A 225 -1.33 -13.98 25.17
CA THR A 225 -2.01 -14.81 26.18
C THR A 225 -1.66 -14.37 27.60
N ILE A 226 -0.38 -14.13 27.90
CA ILE A 226 0.08 -13.60 29.21
C ILE A 226 -0.58 -12.25 29.51
N PHE A 227 -0.74 -11.40 28.49
CA PHE A 227 -1.42 -10.12 28.64
C PHE A 227 -2.95 -10.25 28.72
N GLY A 228 -3.51 -11.46 28.66
CA GLY A 228 -4.89 -11.76 29.00
C GLY A 228 -5.82 -11.98 27.81
N LEU A 229 -5.28 -12.26 26.61
CA LEU A 229 -6.09 -12.78 25.51
C LEU A 229 -6.34 -14.27 25.67
N SER A 230 -7.52 -14.73 25.27
CA SER A 230 -7.81 -16.17 25.20
C SER A 230 -6.99 -16.81 24.07
N PRO A 231 -6.31 -17.94 24.30
CA PRO A 231 -5.61 -18.68 23.24
C PRO A 231 -6.51 -19.05 22.07
N THR A 232 -7.81 -19.29 22.33
CA THR A 232 -8.78 -19.63 21.28
C THR A 232 -9.02 -18.51 20.27
N ARG A 233 -8.62 -17.27 20.58
CA ARG A 233 -8.74 -16.11 19.68
C ARG A 233 -7.48 -15.89 18.84
N ILE A 234 -6.46 -16.73 19.00
CA ILE A 234 -5.15 -16.55 18.35
C ILE A 234 -4.82 -17.81 17.57
N LYS A 235 -4.49 -17.64 16.29
CA LYS A 235 -4.01 -18.72 15.43
C LYS A 235 -2.59 -18.41 14.97
N ALA A 236 -1.61 -19.17 15.47
CA ALA A 236 -0.22 -19.06 15.04
C ALA A 236 0.06 -19.96 13.83
N VAL A 237 0.63 -19.38 12.76
CA VAL A 237 1.03 -20.08 11.53
C VAL A 237 2.42 -19.62 11.08
N SER A 238 3.03 -20.37 10.16
CA SER A 238 4.33 -20.06 9.57
C SER A 238 4.25 -20.14 8.06
N VAL A 239 4.99 -19.26 7.40
CA VAL A 239 5.27 -19.34 5.95
C VAL A 239 6.78 -19.41 5.66
N GLY A 240 7.60 -19.54 6.69
CA GLY A 240 9.06 -19.61 6.55
C GLY A 240 9.61 -18.41 5.81
N GLU A 241 10.45 -18.68 4.81
CA GLU A 241 11.06 -17.67 3.92
C GLU A 241 10.28 -17.43 2.61
N THR A 242 9.18 -18.17 2.38
CA THR A 242 8.49 -18.22 1.08
C THR A 242 7.74 -16.95 0.68
N VAL A 243 7.43 -16.09 1.66
CA VAL A 243 6.70 -14.82 1.45
C VAL A 243 7.51 -13.65 2.02
N PRO A 244 8.59 -13.20 1.32
CA PRO A 244 9.35 -12.02 1.71
C PRO A 244 8.51 -10.75 1.54
N LEU A 245 8.72 -9.74 2.39
CA LEU A 245 8.10 -8.42 2.22
C LEU A 245 8.87 -7.60 1.19
N PHE A 246 10.20 -7.71 1.24
CA PHE A 246 11.10 -7.10 0.28
C PHE A 246 12.06 -8.18 -0.24
N GLU A 247 12.25 -8.20 -1.54
CA GLU A 247 13.26 -9.05 -2.17
C GLU A 247 14.67 -8.49 -1.92
N GLY A 248 15.65 -9.38 -1.89
CA GLY A 248 17.07 -9.05 -1.77
C GLY A 248 17.75 -9.54 -0.48
N GLU A 249 19.07 -9.38 -0.44
CA GLU A 249 19.94 -10.01 0.56
C GLU A 249 20.62 -9.01 1.51
N SER A 250 20.27 -7.72 1.44
CA SER A 250 20.86 -6.71 2.31
C SER A 250 20.49 -6.97 3.78
N GLU A 251 21.34 -6.59 4.73
CA GLU A 251 21.04 -6.74 6.17
C GLU A 251 19.76 -6.01 6.58
N GLY A 252 19.48 -4.85 5.96
CA GLY A 252 18.22 -4.13 6.16
C GLY A 252 17.01 -4.94 5.70
N THR A 253 17.07 -5.48 4.48
CA THR A 253 16.03 -6.35 3.89
C THR A 253 15.78 -7.59 4.76
N ARG A 254 16.87 -8.24 5.21
CA ARG A 254 16.78 -9.40 6.11
C ARG A 254 16.12 -9.02 7.43
N LEU A 255 16.47 -7.89 8.02
CA LEU A 255 15.84 -7.41 9.25
C LEU A 255 14.33 -7.21 9.09
N THR A 256 13.88 -6.63 7.97
CA THR A 256 12.44 -6.46 7.69
C THR A 256 11.71 -7.78 7.38
N ASN A 257 12.42 -8.77 6.85
CA ASN A 257 11.84 -10.10 6.59
C ASN A 257 11.77 -10.98 7.85
N ARG A 258 12.59 -10.71 8.87
CA ARG A 258 12.49 -11.31 10.21
C ARG A 258 11.34 -10.70 11.02
N ARG A 259 10.10 -10.99 10.60
CA ARG A 259 8.89 -10.42 11.20
C ARG A 259 7.84 -11.47 11.54
N VAL A 260 6.89 -11.03 12.33
CA VAL A 260 5.56 -11.60 12.49
C VAL A 260 4.57 -10.57 11.94
N SER A 261 3.68 -11.03 11.08
CA SER A 261 2.52 -10.28 10.64
C SER A 261 1.30 -10.73 11.42
N ILE A 262 0.50 -9.79 11.93
CA ILE A 262 -0.73 -10.08 12.64
C ILE A 262 -1.91 -9.48 11.89
N GLU A 263 -2.83 -10.35 11.50
CA GLU A 263 -4.11 -9.99 10.90
C GLU A 263 -5.20 -10.01 11.97
N VAL A 264 -6.00 -8.95 12.00
CA VAL A 264 -7.15 -8.81 12.91
C VAL A 264 -8.42 -9.17 12.15
N ILE A 265 -9.10 -10.22 12.58
CA ILE A 265 -10.30 -10.75 11.92
C ILE A 265 -11.52 -10.44 12.78
N SER A 266 -12.61 -10.06 12.13
CA SER A 266 -13.95 -10.05 12.74
C SER A 266 -14.75 -11.23 12.19
N PRO A 267 -15.18 -12.21 13.00
CA PRO A 267 -15.95 -13.35 12.54
C PRO A 267 -17.29 -12.95 11.90
N GLU A 268 -17.86 -11.80 12.29
CA GLU A 268 -19.05 -11.23 11.62
C GLU A 268 -18.79 -10.83 10.15
N ASN A 269 -17.54 -10.50 9.80
CA ASN A 269 -17.12 -10.18 8.44
C ASN A 269 -16.69 -11.45 7.68
N ALA A 270 -16.05 -12.42 8.36
CA ALA A 270 -15.65 -13.69 7.77
C ALA A 270 -16.85 -14.54 7.30
N ALA A 271 -17.94 -14.56 8.08
CA ALA A 271 -19.17 -15.26 7.69
C ALA A 271 -19.87 -14.65 6.44
N LYS A 272 -19.59 -13.38 6.12
CA LYS A 272 -20.11 -12.73 4.90
C LYS A 272 -19.20 -12.91 3.69
N MET A 273 -17.90 -13.12 3.89
CA MET A 273 -16.95 -13.42 2.81
C MET A 273 -16.84 -14.92 2.48
N GLY A 274 -17.27 -15.82 3.38
CA GLY A 274 -17.29 -17.27 3.18
C GLY A 274 -18.41 -17.81 2.27
N GLY A 275 -19.09 -16.94 1.51
CA GLY A 275 -20.12 -17.34 0.54
C GLY A 275 -19.60 -17.58 -0.89
N ALA A 276 -18.33 -17.30 -1.16
CA ALA A 276 -17.73 -17.51 -2.48
C ALA A 276 -16.24 -17.81 -2.35
N LEU A 277 -15.92 -19.08 -2.16
CA LEU A 277 -14.66 -19.70 -2.60
C LEU A 277 -15.01 -21.03 -3.27
#